data_AF-K0WBH4-F1
#
_entry.id   AF-K0WBH4-F1
#
_cell.length_a   1.000
_cell.length_b   1.000
_cell.length_c   1.000
_cell.angle_alpha   90.00
_cell.angle_beta   90.00
_cell.angle_gamma   90.00
#
_symmetry.space_group_name_H-M   'P 1'
#
loop_
_entity.id
_entity.type
_entity.pdbx_description
1 polymer ?
#
loop_
_entity_poly.entity_id
_entity_poly.type
_entity_poly.pdbx_seq_one_letter_code
_entity_poly.pdbx_strand_id
1 'polypeptide(L)'
;MRTLLAAFAATTILAGAAEATTVYPLDRATILVGSPFDFKVELNKQVKPEDVKITVNGQDYKTVLGGEAQFVELEKGKEDKALGSAL
;
A
#
# COMPACT_ATOMS: atom_id res chain seq x y z
N MET A 1 12.18 -6.20 -38.98
CA MET A 1 12.53 -6.91 -37.72
C MET A 1 13.46 -6.12 -36.81
N ARG A 2 14.61 -5.60 -37.31
CA ARG A 2 15.59 -4.87 -36.48
C ARG A 2 15.03 -3.62 -35.78
N THR A 3 14.15 -2.88 -36.45
CA THR A 3 13.49 -1.68 -35.91
C THR A 3 12.46 -2.00 -34.83
N LEU A 4 11.73 -3.12 -34.96
CA LEU A 4 10.78 -3.58 -33.95
C LEU A 4 11.48 -4.05 -32.67
N LEU A 5 12.61 -4.74 -32.81
CA LEU A 5 13.46 -5.12 -31.67
C LEU A 5 14.02 -3.90 -30.93
N ALA A 6 14.46 -2.87 -31.67
CA ALA A 6 14.94 -1.63 -31.07
C ALA A 6 13.82 -0.86 -30.34
N ALA A 7 12.62 -0.79 -30.92
CA ALA A 7 11.47 -0.16 -30.29
C ALA A 7 11.04 -0.90 -29.01
N PHE A 8 11.07 -2.24 -29.04
CA PHE A 8 10.75 -3.06 -27.87
C PHE A 8 11.78 -2.87 -26.74
N ALA A 9 13.07 -2.85 -27.06
CA ALA A 9 14.13 -2.58 -26.09
C ALA A 9 14.04 -1.17 -25.50
N ALA A 10 13.64 -0.17 -26.29
CA ALA A 10 13.44 1.19 -25.77
C ALA A 10 12.29 1.25 -24.74
N THR A 11 11.21 0.51 -24.96
CA THR A 11 10.06 0.49 -24.03
C THR A 11 10.33 -0.23 -22.72
N THR A 12 11.23 -1.21 -22.68
CA THR A 12 11.54 -1.95 -21.44
C THR A 12 12.50 -1.19 -20.52
N ILE A 13 13.35 -0.31 -21.05
CA ILE A 13 14.30 0.50 -20.26
C ILE A 13 13.56 1.59 -19.44
N LEU A 14 12.35 1.98 -19.86
CA LEU A 14 11.50 2.96 -19.16
C LEU A 14 10.68 2.37 -18.01
N ALA A 15 10.68 1.05 -17.82
CA ALA A 15 10.12 0.41 -16.64
C ALA A 15 11.09 0.64 -15.46
N GLY A 16 10.97 1.79 -14.80
CA GLY A 16 11.74 2.12 -13.60
C GLY A 16 11.61 1.02 -12.53
N ALA A 17 12.65 0.86 -11.71
CA ALA A 17 12.61 -0.05 -10.58
C ALA A 17 11.44 0.30 -9.66
N ALA A 18 10.61 -0.69 -9.33
CA ALA A 18 9.57 -0.56 -8.32
C ALA A 18 10.24 -0.42 -6.95
N GLU A 19 10.60 0.80 -6.58
CA GLU A 19 11.06 1.11 -5.23
C GLU A 19 9.87 0.95 -4.28
N ALA A 20 9.98 0.02 -3.34
CA ALA A 20 9.02 -0.10 -2.25
C ALA A 20 9.00 1.24 -1.50
N THR A 21 7.84 1.91 -1.47
CA THR A 21 7.67 3.14 -0.72
C THR A 21 8.02 2.87 0.73
N THR A 22 9.00 3.61 1.24
CA THR A 22 9.36 3.55 2.66
C THR A 22 8.24 4.19 3.46
N VAL A 23 7.49 3.37 4.22
CA VAL A 23 6.46 3.86 5.12
C VAL A 23 7.14 4.47 6.34
N TYR A 24 7.22 5.79 6.40
CA TYR A 24 7.75 6.49 7.56
C TYR A 24 6.69 6.60 8.65
N PRO A 25 7.03 6.42 9.93
CA PRO A 25 6.12 6.76 11.01
C PRO A 25 5.83 8.26 10.96
N LEU A 26 4.61 8.61 10.56
CA LEU A 26 4.14 9.98 10.46
C LEU A 26 3.45 10.37 11.77
N ASP A 27 4.12 11.18 12.59
CA ASP A 27 3.49 11.83 13.74
C ASP A 27 2.60 13.01 13.28
N ARG A 28 3.09 13.79 12.30
CA ARG A 28 2.32 14.84 11.61
C ARG A 28 2.79 14.98 10.16
N ALA A 29 1.83 15.08 9.24
CA ALA A 29 2.09 15.37 7.84
C ALA A 29 1.29 16.60 7.40
N THR A 30 1.89 17.47 6.58
CA THR A 30 1.14 18.47 5.82
C THR A 30 0.80 17.87 4.46
N ILE A 31 -0.46 17.51 4.27
CA ILE A 31 -0.96 16.97 3.00
C ILE A 31 -1.61 18.12 2.24
N LEU A 32 -1.29 18.25 0.95
CA LEU A 32 -1.92 19.23 0.09
C LEU A 32 -3.43 18.93 0.00
N VAL A 33 -4.26 19.96 0.23
CA VAL A 33 -5.71 19.82 0.18
C VAL A 33 -6.14 19.29 -1.19
N GLY A 34 -6.90 18.20 -1.20
CA GLY A 34 -7.39 17.56 -2.42
C GLY A 34 -6.42 16.58 -3.07
N SER A 35 -5.20 16.39 -2.55
CA SER A 35 -4.31 15.35 -3.03
C SER A 35 -4.85 13.95 -2.66
N PRO A 36 -4.88 13.00 -3.60
CA PRO A 36 -5.23 11.63 -3.30
C PRO A 36 -4.13 10.99 -2.43
N PHE A 37 -4.52 10.12 -1.52
CA PHE A 37 -3.60 9.29 -0.75
C PHE A 37 -4.25 7.94 -0.47
N ASP A 38 -3.41 6.91 -0.39
CA ASP A 38 -3.81 5.59 0.09
C ASP A 38 -3.64 5.54 1.61
N PHE A 39 -4.55 4.84 2.28
CA PHE A 39 -4.48 4.60 3.72
C PHE A 39 -4.29 3.10 3.95
N LYS A 40 -3.14 2.70 4.50
CA LYS A 40 -2.81 1.30 4.81
C LYS A 40 -2.48 1.16 6.29
N VAL A 41 -2.99 0.10 6.92
CA VAL A 41 -2.67 -0.26 8.30
C VAL A 41 -1.94 -1.60 8.30
N GLU A 42 -0.68 -1.61 8.75
CA GLU A 42 0.11 -2.83 8.92
C GLU A 42 0.09 -3.29 10.38
N LEU A 43 -0.16 -4.58 10.60
CA LEU A 43 -0.15 -5.22 11.91
C LEU A 43 1.06 -6.14 12.02
N ASN A 44 1.81 -6.06 13.12
CA ASN A 44 3.03 -6.85 13.34
C ASN A 44 2.81 -8.36 13.56
N LYS A 45 1.57 -8.84 13.45
CA LYS A 45 1.17 -10.23 13.60
C LYS A 45 0.00 -10.53 12.67
N GLN A 46 -0.17 -11.82 12.37
CA GLN A 46 -1.37 -12.30 11.68
C GLN A 46 -2.56 -12.22 12.64
N VAL A 47 -3.66 -11.65 12.18
CA VAL A 47 -4.92 -11.53 12.92
C VAL A 47 -6.08 -11.98 12.04
N LYS A 48 -7.25 -12.19 12.64
CA LYS A 48 -8.47 -12.37 11.87
C LYS A 48 -9.12 -11.01 11.58
N PRO A 49 -9.82 -10.84 10.45
CA PRO A 49 -10.50 -9.59 10.13
C PRO A 49 -11.45 -9.11 11.24
N GLU A 50 -12.17 -10.04 11.86
CA GLU A 50 -13.12 -9.76 12.94
C GLU A 50 -12.48 -9.22 14.23
N ASP A 51 -11.17 -9.42 14.42
CA ASP A 51 -10.43 -8.93 15.57
C ASP A 51 -9.92 -7.48 15.38
N VAL A 52 -10.12 -6.89 14.19
CA VAL A 52 -9.61 -5.58 13.82
C VAL A 52 -10.73 -4.54 13.80
N LYS A 53 -10.53 -3.47 14.55
CA LYS A 53 -11.39 -2.27 14.51
C LYS A 53 -10.54 -1.04 14.18
N ILE A 54 -10.85 -0.39 13.06
CA ILE A 54 -10.19 0.83 12.62
C ILE A 54 -11.14 2.01 12.82
N THR A 55 -10.68 3.02 13.53
CA THR A 55 -11.40 4.28 13.72
C THR A 55 -10.58 5.46 13.25
N VAL A 56 -11.19 6.39 12.53
CA VAL A 56 -10.60 7.68 12.16
C VAL A 56 -11.35 8.76 12.93
N ASN A 57 -10.65 9.48 13.81
CA ASN A 57 -11.25 10.50 14.69
C ASN A 57 -12.47 9.97 15.50
N GLY A 58 -12.40 8.71 15.94
CA GLY A 58 -13.46 8.05 16.72
C GLY A 58 -14.64 7.53 15.89
N GLN A 59 -14.67 7.76 14.58
CA GLN A 59 -15.68 7.23 13.66
C GLN A 59 -15.18 5.99 12.92
N ASP A 60 -16.09 5.15 12.44
CA ASP A 60 -15.74 4.01 11.60
C ASP A 60 -15.07 4.46 10.30
N TYR A 61 -13.99 3.79 9.91
CA TYR A 61 -13.19 4.19 8.74
C TYR A 61 -14.00 4.22 7.44
N LYS A 62 -14.99 3.34 7.27
CA LYS A 62 -15.83 3.28 6.06
C LYS A 62 -16.65 4.55 5.90
N THR A 63 -17.08 5.12 7.02
CA THR A 63 -17.84 6.38 7.06
C THR A 63 -16.97 7.56 6.65
N VAL A 64 -15.69 7.55 7.06
CA VAL A 64 -14.76 8.66 6.81
C VAL A 64 -14.10 8.57 5.43
N LEU A 65 -13.72 7.37 4.99
CA LEU A 65 -12.96 7.13 3.76
C LEU A 65 -13.84 6.67 2.58
N GLY A 66 -15.09 6.28 2.83
CA GLY A 66 -16.08 6.02 1.77
C GLY A 66 -15.95 4.68 1.04
N GLY A 67 -15.27 3.69 1.64
CA GLY A 67 -15.08 2.37 1.01
C GLY A 67 -14.72 1.26 2.00
N GLU A 68 -14.81 0.02 1.52
CA GLU A 68 -14.35 -1.18 2.23
C GLU A 68 -12.84 -1.33 2.09
N ALA A 69 -12.14 -1.62 3.19
CA ALA A 69 -10.72 -1.92 3.17
C ALA A 69 -10.45 -3.32 2.59
N GLN A 70 -9.27 -3.51 1.99
CA GLN A 70 -8.85 -4.82 1.49
C GLN A 70 -8.01 -5.52 2.56
N PHE A 71 -8.53 -6.60 3.12
CA PHE A 71 -7.80 -7.37 4.11
C PHE A 71 -6.81 -8.34 3.45
N VAL A 72 -5.54 -8.26 3.85
CA VAL A 72 -4.49 -9.21 3.52
C VAL A 72 -4.12 -9.97 4.79
N GLU A 73 -4.41 -11.28 4.82
CA GLU A 73 -4.17 -12.10 6.00
C GLU A 73 -2.69 -12.18 6.38
N LEU A 74 -1.81 -12.32 5.39
CA LEU A 74 -0.36 -12.36 5.59
C LEU A 74 0.34 -11.55 4.50
N GLU A 75 0.76 -10.34 4.84
CA GLU A 75 1.67 -9.54 4.05
C GLU A 75 3.09 -10.10 4.18
N LYS A 76 3.73 -10.26 3.02
CA LYS A 76 5.10 -10.74 2.89
C LYS A 76 6.00 -9.60 2.44
N GLY A 77 7.10 -9.42 3.16
CA GLY A 77 8.15 -8.49 2.80
C GLY A 77 9.18 -9.11 1.85
N LYS A 78 10.34 -8.45 1.75
CA LYS A 78 11.50 -8.98 1.03
C LYS A 78 11.87 -10.37 1.59
N GLU A 79 12.32 -11.25 0.71
CA GLU A 79 12.76 -12.62 1.06
C GLU A 79 11.66 -13.48 1.74
N ASP A 80 10.39 -13.28 1.35
CA ASP A 80 9.23 -13.99 1.92
C ASP A 80 9.05 -13.83 3.44
N LYS A 81 9.68 -12.80 4.02
CA LYS A 81 9.56 -12.54 5.45
C LYS A 81 8.11 -12.18 5.80
N ALA A 82 7.53 -12.91 6.75
CA ALA A 82 6.21 -12.59 7.30
C ALA A 82 6.23 -11.23 8.02
N LEU A 83 5.36 -10.31 7.60
CA LEU A 83 5.20 -8.99 8.21
C LEU A 83 3.94 -8.89 9.10
N GLY A 84 2.96 -9.79 8.89
CA GLY A 84 1.69 -9.83 9.61
C GLY A 84 0.51 -9.50 8.69
N SER A 85 -0.64 -9.12 9.23
CA SER A 85 -1.82 -8.76 8.40
C SER A 85 -1.83 -7.28 8.01
N ALA A 86 -2.54 -6.94 6.95
CA ALA A 86 -2.72 -5.55 6.50
C ALA A 86 -4.16 -5.26 6.04
N LEU A 87 -4.56 -3.99 6.13
CA LEU A 87 -5.84 -3.44 5.63
C LEU A 87 -5.65 -2.15 4.85
#